data_AF-A0A6P4YCA8-F1
#
_entry.id   AF-A0A6P4YCA8-F1
#
_cell.length_a   1.000
_cell.length_b   1.000
_cell.length_c   1.000
_cell.angle_alpha   90.00
_cell.angle_beta   90.00
_cell.angle_gamma   90.00
#
_symmetry.space_group_name_H-M   'P 1'
#
loop_
_entity.id
_entity.type
_entity.pdbx_description
1 polymer ?
#
loop_
_entity_poly.entity_id
_entity_poly.type
_entity_poly.pdbx_seq_one_letter_code
_entity_poly.pdbx_strand_id
1 'polypeptide(L)'
;MQHLGHLEEIGDTGTRDSRDKARGILQVLKTVKFVMFLNFLMPYLDMISAVSKVFQDNDSTVEVVFRRVDSVVKQLTSLAKPEKLNRILSNGIEERGGSVVWKDTVLHTGRPQRGRGHAADLATYKKEVVLLCQGICDRTLHHLGSRFEVILSNPVFSSARVLFQFSTWPTEEEDDDFGDDNIRVLHQHFHALLQQKDFDIDSCIREWVELKSLCRAQLATMSKLPAFSTFWMSVLTREQEEDFKHIFVILRLVLVIPIHTAECERSFSLMNVVKSDWRTRLDPHTLTSLMAISLDNNTVSTFDPLPAVGLWWAGRRRRPSTQPYGARARRAVQQECNPSESDTDDEV
;
A
#
# COMPACT_ATOMS: atom_id res chain seq x y z
N MET A 1 29.95 2.09 4.60
CA MET A 1 31.35 1.85 4.98
C MET A 1 31.46 1.11 6.30
N GLN A 2 30.79 1.53 7.39
CA GLN A 2 30.84 0.81 8.69
C GLN A 2 30.48 -0.69 8.61
N HIS A 3 29.45 -1.06 7.85
CA HIS A 3 29.05 -2.47 7.70
C HIS A 3 30.05 -3.33 6.90
N LEU A 4 30.80 -2.75 5.96
CA LEU A 4 31.84 -3.46 5.21
C LEU A 4 33.05 -3.74 6.12
N GLY A 5 33.48 -2.73 6.88
CA GLY A 5 34.58 -2.89 7.85
C GLY A 5 34.25 -3.89 8.96
N HIS A 6 33.01 -3.92 9.44
CA HIS A 6 32.58 -4.93 10.41
C HIS A 6 32.56 -6.36 9.84
N LEU A 7 32.16 -6.52 8.58
CA LEU A 7 32.23 -7.83 7.90
C LEU A 7 33.68 -8.27 7.66
N GLU A 8 34.59 -7.32 7.39
CA GLU A 8 36.04 -7.60 7.27
C GLU A 8 36.61 -8.06 8.62
N GLU A 9 36.27 -7.37 9.71
CA GLU A 9 36.66 -7.73 11.07
C GLU A 9 36.16 -9.13 11.46
N ILE A 10 34.90 -9.48 11.19
CA ILE A 10 34.35 -10.83 11.44
C ILE A 10 35.02 -11.86 10.51
N GLY A 11 35.35 -11.46 9.29
CA GLY A 11 36.08 -12.26 8.30
C GLY A 11 37.51 -12.63 8.70
N ASP A 12 38.05 -11.99 9.74
CA ASP A 12 39.37 -12.28 10.29
C ASP A 12 39.31 -12.86 11.71
N THR A 13 38.44 -12.32 12.57
CA THR A 13 38.39 -12.63 14.01
C THR A 13 37.28 -13.60 14.42
N GLY A 14 36.29 -13.84 13.53
CA GLY A 14 35.14 -14.69 13.83
C GLY A 14 35.46 -16.19 13.94
N THR A 15 34.50 -16.95 14.45
CA THR A 15 34.50 -18.43 14.43
C THR A 15 34.55 -18.93 12.98
N ARG A 16 34.98 -20.19 12.75
CA ARG A 16 35.14 -20.74 11.39
C ARG A 16 33.90 -20.52 10.51
N ASP A 17 32.72 -20.82 11.04
CA ASP A 17 31.45 -20.66 10.32
C ASP A 17 31.10 -19.19 10.04
N SER A 18 31.23 -18.31 11.03
CA SER A 18 31.00 -16.87 10.85
C SER A 18 31.98 -16.23 9.87
N ARG A 19 33.24 -16.69 9.89
CA ARG A 19 34.30 -16.23 8.99
C ARG A 19 34.01 -16.60 7.55
N ASP A 20 33.65 -17.86 7.30
CA ASP A 20 33.35 -18.35 5.96
C ASP A 20 32.11 -17.63 5.38
N LYS A 21 31.09 -17.40 6.22
CA LYS A 21 29.91 -16.60 5.85
C LYS A 21 30.27 -15.15 5.54
N ALA A 22 31.02 -14.48 6.41
CA ALA A 22 31.42 -13.08 6.24
C ALA A 22 32.26 -12.89 4.97
N ARG A 23 33.23 -13.78 4.71
CA ARG A 23 34.04 -13.78 3.49
C ARG A 23 33.19 -14.02 2.24
N GLY A 24 32.23 -14.94 2.29
CA GLY A 24 31.29 -15.18 1.19
C GLY A 24 30.46 -13.94 0.86
N ILE A 25 29.90 -13.27 1.87
CA ILE A 25 29.13 -12.04 1.70
C ILE A 25 30.02 -10.92 1.14
N LEU A 26 31.19 -10.68 1.73
CA LEU A 26 32.15 -9.68 1.24
C LEU A 26 32.52 -9.91 -0.22
N GLN A 27 32.70 -11.17 -0.62
CA GLN A 27 33.03 -11.51 -1.99
C GLN A 27 31.92 -11.07 -2.95
N VAL A 28 30.64 -11.18 -2.57
CA VAL A 28 29.50 -10.70 -3.37
C VAL A 28 29.42 -9.18 -3.37
N LEU A 29 29.51 -8.56 -2.19
CA LEU A 29 29.41 -7.10 -2.01
C LEU A 29 30.50 -6.32 -2.77
N LYS A 30 31.69 -6.92 -2.93
CA LYS A 30 32.81 -6.33 -3.68
C LYS A 30 32.81 -6.70 -5.17
N THR A 31 31.75 -7.31 -5.70
CA THR A 31 31.67 -7.53 -7.16
C THR A 31 31.26 -6.26 -7.90
N VAL A 32 31.85 -6.05 -9.08
CA VAL A 32 31.48 -4.94 -9.97
C VAL A 32 29.98 -4.97 -10.30
N LYS A 33 29.43 -6.16 -10.60
CA LYS A 33 28.00 -6.31 -10.90
C LYS A 33 27.10 -5.84 -9.76
N PHE A 34 27.45 -6.18 -8.52
CA PHE A 34 26.66 -5.81 -7.35
C PHE A 34 26.65 -4.30 -7.13
N VAL A 35 27.82 -3.64 -7.21
CA VAL A 35 27.91 -2.19 -7.05
C VAL A 35 27.16 -1.45 -8.15
N MET A 36 27.28 -1.89 -9.41
CA MET A 36 26.50 -1.35 -10.53
C MET A 36 25.00 -1.50 -10.27
N PHE A 37 24.56 -2.68 -9.81
CA PHE A 37 23.15 -2.92 -9.50
C PHE A 37 22.65 -2.07 -8.32
N LEU A 38 23.47 -1.85 -7.28
CA LEU A 38 23.14 -0.93 -6.19
C LEU A 38 22.95 0.51 -6.69
N ASN A 39 23.84 0.99 -7.56
CA ASN A 39 23.72 2.30 -8.19
C ASN A 39 22.39 2.44 -8.97
N PHE A 40 21.89 1.36 -9.57
CA PHE A 40 20.57 1.32 -10.20
C PHE A 40 19.42 1.27 -9.19
N LEU A 41 19.54 0.45 -8.14
CA LEU A 41 18.48 0.28 -7.13
C LEU A 41 18.11 1.57 -6.44
N MET A 42 19.07 2.47 -6.18
CA MET A 42 18.81 3.76 -5.53
C MET A 42 17.73 4.59 -6.25
N PRO A 43 17.94 5.07 -7.49
CA PRO A 43 16.92 5.84 -8.20
C PRO A 43 15.68 5.00 -8.55
N TYR A 44 15.83 3.69 -8.75
CA TYR A 44 14.70 2.81 -9.00
C TYR A 44 13.74 2.78 -7.80
N LEU A 45 14.24 2.50 -6.60
CA LEU A 45 13.45 2.42 -5.38
C LEU A 45 12.85 3.79 -5.03
N ASP A 46 13.56 4.88 -5.26
CA ASP A 46 13.02 6.23 -5.06
C ASP A 46 11.76 6.46 -5.89
N MET A 47 11.78 6.10 -7.18
CA MET A 47 10.61 6.21 -8.06
C MET A 47 9.44 5.33 -7.61
N ILE A 48 9.70 4.07 -7.24
CA ILE A 48 8.63 3.16 -6.79
C ILE A 48 8.07 3.61 -5.44
N SER A 49 8.91 4.09 -4.54
CA SER A 49 8.48 4.64 -3.25
C SER A 49 7.57 5.84 -3.42
N ALA A 50 7.79 6.67 -4.44
CA ALA A 50 6.95 7.83 -4.73
C ALA A 50 5.52 7.43 -5.11
N VAL A 51 5.33 6.33 -5.84
CA VAL A 51 3.99 5.77 -6.12
C VAL A 51 3.40 5.17 -4.86
N SER A 52 4.17 4.35 -4.14
CA SER A 52 3.71 3.68 -2.91
C SER A 52 3.18 4.66 -1.88
N LYS A 53 3.91 5.77 -1.64
CA LYS A 53 3.53 6.78 -0.65
C LYS A 53 2.22 7.48 -0.98
N VAL A 54 1.90 7.68 -2.27
CA VAL A 54 0.61 8.26 -2.65
C VAL A 54 -0.53 7.33 -2.26
N PHE A 55 -0.40 6.02 -2.46
CA PHE A 55 -1.45 5.07 -2.06
C PHE A 55 -1.60 4.90 -0.54
N GLN A 56 -0.61 5.33 0.23
CA GLN A 56 -0.61 5.29 1.70
C GLN A 56 -1.16 6.57 2.33
N ASP A 57 -1.34 7.63 1.54
CA ASP A 57 -1.95 8.87 2.00
C ASP A 57 -3.48 8.71 2.09
N ASN A 58 -4.06 9.25 3.15
CA ASN A 58 -5.49 9.19 3.44
C ASN A 58 -6.30 10.24 2.66
N ASP A 59 -5.64 11.21 2.03
CA ASP A 59 -6.30 12.27 1.25
C ASP A 59 -5.96 12.21 -0.25
N SER A 60 -5.44 11.07 -0.71
CA SER A 60 -5.07 10.88 -2.12
C SER A 60 -6.28 10.87 -3.05
N THR A 61 -6.33 11.83 -3.96
CA THR A 61 -7.36 11.92 -5.01
C THR A 61 -6.97 11.15 -6.26
N VAL A 62 -7.94 10.91 -7.15
CA VAL A 62 -7.69 10.31 -8.49
C VAL A 62 -6.63 11.09 -9.25
N GLU A 63 -6.66 12.43 -9.17
CA GLU A 63 -5.70 13.31 -9.85
C GLU A 63 -4.28 13.12 -9.32
N VAL A 64 -4.12 13.07 -8.00
CA VAL A 64 -2.79 12.92 -7.38
C VAL A 64 -2.17 11.59 -7.78
N VAL A 65 -2.96 10.52 -7.76
CA VAL A 65 -2.55 9.19 -8.24
C VAL A 65 -2.17 9.24 -9.72
N PHE A 66 -3.04 9.82 -10.57
CA PHE A 66 -2.80 9.94 -12.01
C PHE A 66 -1.46 10.63 -12.29
N ARG A 67 -1.27 11.84 -11.75
CA ARG A 67 -0.05 12.64 -11.96
C ARG A 67 1.19 11.92 -11.47
N ARG A 68 1.10 11.23 -10.33
CA ARG A 68 2.25 10.51 -9.77
C ARG A 68 2.63 9.31 -10.61
N VAL A 69 1.65 8.50 -11.02
CA VAL A 69 1.88 7.32 -11.87
C VAL A 69 2.45 7.75 -13.21
N ASP A 70 1.85 8.74 -13.89
CA ASP A 70 2.34 9.27 -15.16
C ASP A 70 3.78 9.81 -15.06
N SER A 71 4.07 10.58 -14.00
CA SER A 71 5.42 11.08 -13.72
C SER A 71 6.43 9.94 -13.55
N VAL A 72 6.08 8.90 -12.80
CA VAL A 72 6.97 7.75 -12.55
C VAL A 72 7.15 6.91 -13.80
N VAL A 73 6.10 6.70 -14.60
CA VAL A 73 6.18 6.03 -15.91
C VAL A 73 7.15 6.78 -16.83
N LYS A 74 7.05 8.11 -16.92
CA LYS A 74 7.96 8.95 -17.71
C LYS A 74 9.41 8.86 -17.21
N GLN A 75 9.61 8.93 -15.90
CA GLN A 75 10.94 8.82 -15.29
C GLN A 75 11.57 7.44 -15.50
N LEU A 76 10.80 6.37 -15.34
CA LEU A 76 11.25 4.99 -15.50
C LEU A 76 11.54 4.67 -16.98
N THR A 77 10.72 5.18 -17.90
CA THR A 77 10.97 5.11 -19.35
C THR A 77 12.26 5.84 -19.72
N SER A 78 12.49 7.01 -19.12
CA SER A 78 13.77 7.73 -19.27
C SER A 78 14.93 6.92 -18.69
N LEU A 79 14.76 6.31 -17.51
CA LEU A 79 15.79 5.49 -16.87
C LEU A 79 16.15 4.27 -17.72
N ALA A 80 15.19 3.61 -18.36
CA ALA A 80 15.41 2.41 -19.19
C ALA A 80 16.31 2.64 -20.41
N LYS A 81 16.53 3.91 -20.82
CA LYS A 81 17.40 4.25 -21.95
C LYS A 81 18.85 3.81 -21.69
N PRO A 82 19.52 3.13 -22.63
CA PRO A 82 20.87 2.60 -22.44
C PRO A 82 21.87 3.65 -21.96
N GLU A 83 21.82 4.87 -22.51
CA GLU A 83 22.72 5.98 -22.15
C GLU A 83 22.59 6.37 -20.67
N LYS A 84 21.36 6.46 -20.17
CA LYS A 84 21.08 6.86 -18.79
C LYS A 84 21.45 5.75 -17.81
N LEU A 85 21.15 4.49 -18.13
CA LEU A 85 21.62 3.34 -17.35
C LEU A 85 23.14 3.30 -17.30
N ASN A 86 23.82 3.41 -18.45
CA ASN A 86 25.27 3.38 -18.51
C ASN A 86 25.91 4.45 -17.61
N ARG A 87 25.34 5.66 -17.58
CA ARG A 87 25.79 6.74 -16.69
C ARG A 87 25.59 6.40 -15.22
N ILE A 88 24.41 5.90 -14.84
CA ILE A 88 24.08 5.60 -13.43
C ILE A 88 24.89 4.40 -12.92
N LEU A 89 24.96 3.32 -13.69
CA LEU A 89 25.69 2.11 -13.30
C LEU A 89 27.18 2.39 -13.06
N SER A 90 27.78 3.28 -13.86
CA SER A 90 29.20 3.65 -13.74
C SER A 90 29.48 4.68 -12.65
N ASN A 91 28.46 5.15 -11.92
CA ASN A 91 28.62 6.22 -10.93
C ASN A 91 29.57 5.80 -9.80
N GLY A 92 30.67 6.56 -9.64
CA GLY A 92 31.69 6.30 -8.63
C GLY A 92 32.56 5.07 -8.87
N ILE A 93 32.47 4.44 -10.06
CA ILE A 93 33.35 3.35 -10.47
C ILE A 93 34.49 3.94 -11.33
N GLU A 94 35.73 3.71 -10.92
CA GLU A 94 36.93 4.21 -11.59
C GLU A 94 37.91 3.06 -11.87
N GLU A 95 38.71 3.18 -12.92
CA GLU A 95 39.86 2.31 -13.15
C GLU A 95 41.13 3.00 -12.66
N ARG A 96 41.80 2.41 -11.66
CA ARG A 96 43.09 2.89 -11.13
C ARG A 96 44.10 1.74 -11.16
N GLY A 97 45.18 1.91 -11.92
CA GLY A 97 46.30 0.96 -11.96
C GLY A 97 45.89 -0.47 -12.36
N GLY A 98 44.94 -0.62 -13.29
CA GLY A 98 44.44 -1.93 -13.74
C GLY A 98 43.44 -2.60 -12.78
N SER A 99 43.04 -1.93 -11.70
CA SER A 99 41.99 -2.37 -10.78
C SER A 99 40.76 -1.47 -10.88
N VAL A 100 39.58 -2.06 -10.74
CA VAL A 100 38.31 -1.33 -10.67
C VAL A 100 38.05 -0.96 -9.21
N VAL A 101 37.82 0.32 -8.93
CA VAL A 101 37.65 0.86 -7.57
C VAL A 101 36.31 1.59 -7.47
N TRP A 102 35.64 1.44 -6.33
CA TRP A 102 34.47 2.23 -5.97
C TRP A 102 34.64 2.82 -4.57
N LYS A 103 34.67 4.16 -4.48
CA LYS A 103 34.85 4.90 -3.21
C LYS A 103 35.95 4.29 -2.31
N ASP A 104 37.15 4.15 -2.88
CA ASP A 104 38.36 3.57 -2.26
C ASP A 104 38.30 2.06 -1.95
N THR A 105 37.23 1.36 -2.33
CA THR A 105 37.12 -0.09 -2.21
C THR A 105 37.47 -0.75 -3.54
N VAL A 106 38.47 -1.63 -3.54
CA VAL A 106 38.84 -2.44 -4.72
C VAL A 106 37.73 -3.46 -4.99
N LEU A 107 37.23 -3.47 -6.22
CA LEU A 107 36.21 -4.39 -6.69
C LEU A 107 36.84 -5.55 -7.45
N HIS A 108 36.21 -6.71 -7.36
CA HIS A 108 36.64 -7.90 -8.07
C HIS A 108 35.73 -8.17 -9.28
N THR A 109 36.36 -8.55 -10.38
CA THR A 109 35.73 -8.95 -11.65
C THR A 109 35.27 -10.42 -11.61
N GLY A 110 34.60 -10.84 -10.54
CA GLY A 110 34.13 -12.22 -10.36
C GLY A 110 35.27 -13.27 -10.31
N ARG A 111 34.93 -14.55 -10.06
CA ARG A 111 35.90 -15.65 -10.21
C ARG A 111 35.97 -16.06 -11.68
N PRO A 112 37.14 -16.31 -12.26
CA PRO A 112 37.20 -17.07 -13.52
C PRO A 112 36.54 -18.43 -13.28
N GLN A 113 35.44 -18.71 -13.96
CA GLN A 113 34.85 -20.06 -13.97
C GLN A 113 35.88 -21.01 -14.58
N ARG A 114 36.23 -22.08 -13.84
CA ARG A 114 37.12 -23.14 -14.34
C ARG A 114 36.64 -23.58 -15.73
N GLY A 115 37.45 -23.34 -16.76
CA GLY A 115 37.20 -23.80 -18.13
C GLY A 115 36.64 -22.77 -19.12
N ARG A 116 36.34 -21.52 -18.72
CA ARG A 116 36.11 -20.41 -19.67
C ARG A 116 37.25 -19.40 -19.55
N GLY A 117 38.00 -19.24 -20.64
CA GLY A 117 39.17 -18.36 -20.72
C GLY A 117 38.84 -16.90 -20.41
N HIS A 118 39.80 -16.24 -19.73
CA HIS A 118 39.81 -14.83 -19.27
C HIS A 118 38.59 -14.40 -18.42
N ALA A 119 38.87 -13.69 -17.31
CA ALA A 119 37.81 -12.98 -16.60
C ALA A 119 37.09 -12.06 -17.62
N ALA A 120 35.76 -12.10 -17.68
CA ALA A 120 35.03 -11.25 -18.60
C ALA A 120 35.41 -9.79 -18.35
N ASP A 121 35.74 -9.06 -19.42
CA ASP A 121 36.13 -7.66 -19.34
C ASP A 121 35.00 -6.80 -18.75
N LEU A 122 35.33 -5.68 -18.10
CA LEU A 122 34.39 -4.75 -17.47
C LEU A 122 33.24 -4.36 -18.42
N ALA A 123 33.55 -4.20 -19.71
CA ALA A 123 32.56 -3.94 -20.76
C ALA A 123 31.49 -5.03 -20.88
N THR A 124 31.87 -6.30 -20.75
CA THR A 124 30.94 -7.44 -20.82
C THR A 124 29.99 -7.43 -19.63
N TYR A 125 30.53 -7.23 -18.41
CA TYR A 125 29.71 -7.15 -17.21
C TYR A 125 28.77 -5.95 -17.23
N LYS A 126 29.25 -4.79 -17.69
CA LYS A 126 28.41 -3.61 -17.87
C LYS A 126 27.24 -3.89 -18.81
N LYS A 127 27.49 -4.56 -19.94
CA LYS A 127 26.43 -4.95 -20.88
C LYS A 127 25.40 -5.88 -20.24
N GLU A 128 25.84 -6.88 -19.49
CA GLU A 128 24.93 -7.81 -18.77
C GLU A 128 24.06 -7.07 -17.74
N VAL A 129 24.65 -6.18 -16.94
CA VAL A 129 23.91 -5.42 -15.92
C VAL A 129 22.94 -4.44 -16.57
N VAL A 130 23.32 -3.78 -17.67
CA VAL A 130 22.41 -2.93 -18.44
C VAL A 130 21.19 -3.72 -18.90
N LEU A 131 21.36 -4.89 -19.52
CA LEU A 131 20.25 -5.72 -19.99
C LEU A 131 19.34 -6.16 -18.83
N LEU A 132 19.93 -6.52 -17.69
CA LEU A 132 19.17 -6.88 -16.48
C LEU A 132 18.33 -5.69 -15.99
N CYS A 133 18.93 -4.52 -15.84
CA CYS A 133 18.25 -3.32 -15.37
C CYS A 133 17.16 -2.85 -16.34
N GLN A 134 17.40 -2.94 -17.65
CA GLN A 134 16.37 -2.68 -18.67
C GLN A 134 15.20 -3.63 -18.51
N GLY A 135 15.46 -4.94 -18.39
CA GLY A 135 14.41 -5.92 -18.17
C GLY A 135 13.59 -5.69 -16.89
N ILE A 136 14.20 -5.14 -15.83
CA ILE A 136 13.49 -4.73 -14.62
C ILE A 136 12.60 -3.51 -14.92
N CYS A 137 13.14 -2.47 -15.55
CA CYS A 137 12.37 -1.29 -15.93
C CYS A 137 11.17 -1.66 -16.81
N ASP A 138 11.37 -2.49 -17.84
CA ASP A 138 10.34 -2.87 -18.79
C ASP A 138 9.21 -3.67 -18.12
N ARG A 139 9.54 -4.63 -17.24
CA ARG A 139 8.54 -5.36 -16.47
C ARG A 139 7.77 -4.46 -15.53
N THR A 140 8.46 -3.55 -14.86
CA THR A 140 7.81 -2.61 -13.94
C THR A 140 6.90 -1.64 -14.70
N LEU A 141 7.33 -1.14 -15.87
CA LEU A 141 6.48 -0.33 -16.77
C LEU A 141 5.26 -1.12 -17.23
N HIS A 142 5.43 -2.38 -17.63
CA HIS A 142 4.31 -3.24 -18.01
C HIS A 142 3.30 -3.44 -16.88
N HIS A 143 3.76 -3.72 -15.65
CA HIS A 143 2.87 -3.89 -14.51
C HIS A 143 2.20 -2.58 -14.06
N LEU A 144 2.91 -1.45 -14.11
CA LEU A 144 2.32 -0.14 -13.84
C LEU A 144 1.25 0.20 -14.89
N GLY A 145 1.55 -0.04 -16.17
CA GLY A 145 0.60 0.11 -17.27
C GLY A 145 -0.62 -0.78 -17.06
N SER A 146 -0.45 -2.10 -17.00
CA SER A 146 -1.56 -3.04 -16.83
C SER A 146 -2.45 -2.74 -15.60
N ARG A 147 -1.85 -2.30 -14.49
CA ARG A 147 -2.59 -2.00 -13.26
C ARG A 147 -3.33 -0.66 -13.33
N PHE A 148 -2.69 0.38 -13.85
CA PHE A 148 -3.21 1.74 -13.76
C PHE A 148 -3.88 2.20 -15.05
N GLU A 149 -3.56 1.66 -16.22
CA GLU A 149 -4.21 1.99 -17.48
C GLU A 149 -5.73 1.90 -17.38
N VAL A 150 -6.27 0.87 -16.73
CA VAL A 150 -7.72 0.74 -16.47
C VAL A 150 -8.27 1.92 -15.66
N ILE A 151 -7.53 2.43 -14.67
CA ILE A 151 -7.94 3.58 -13.87
C ILE A 151 -7.75 4.89 -14.65
N LEU A 152 -6.66 5.00 -15.41
CA LEU A 152 -6.26 6.22 -16.11
C LEU A 152 -7.07 6.46 -17.39
N SER A 153 -7.54 5.40 -18.05
CA SER A 153 -8.29 5.47 -19.32
C SER A 153 -9.80 5.29 -19.16
N ASN A 154 -10.27 4.94 -17.96
CA ASN A 154 -11.70 4.80 -17.72
C ASN A 154 -12.39 6.18 -17.65
N PRO A 155 -13.46 6.40 -18.44
CA PRO A 155 -14.12 7.70 -18.55
C PRO A 155 -14.75 8.17 -17.23
N VAL A 156 -15.14 7.26 -16.34
CA VAL A 156 -15.69 7.56 -15.00
C VAL A 156 -14.61 8.19 -14.13
N PHE A 157 -13.43 7.57 -14.04
CA PHE A 157 -12.31 8.11 -13.27
C PHE A 157 -11.80 9.41 -13.86
N SER A 158 -11.73 9.51 -15.20
CA SER A 158 -11.37 10.77 -15.86
C SER A 158 -12.40 11.87 -15.55
N SER A 159 -13.69 11.56 -15.53
CA SER A 159 -14.75 12.52 -15.24
C SER A 159 -14.76 12.95 -13.77
N ALA A 160 -14.60 12.00 -12.85
CA ALA A 160 -14.44 12.26 -11.42
C ALA A 160 -13.22 13.15 -11.13
N ARG A 161 -12.11 12.89 -11.84
CA ARG A 161 -10.86 13.67 -11.77
C ARG A 161 -11.05 15.10 -12.23
N VAL A 162 -11.78 15.33 -13.33
CA VAL A 162 -11.98 16.67 -13.90
C VAL A 162 -12.97 17.51 -13.08
N LEU A 163 -14.06 16.91 -12.60
CA LEU A 163 -15.14 17.63 -11.93
C LEU A 163 -14.73 18.20 -10.57
N PHE A 164 -14.21 17.37 -9.67
CA PHE A 164 -14.08 17.79 -8.27
C PHE A 164 -12.67 18.25 -7.89
N GLN A 165 -11.74 18.23 -8.83
CA GLN A 165 -10.38 18.68 -8.61
C GLN A 165 -10.22 20.17 -8.96
N PHE A 166 -10.06 21.02 -7.96
CA PHE A 166 -9.93 22.47 -8.16
C PHE A 166 -8.79 22.87 -9.09
N SER A 167 -7.69 22.10 -9.06
CA SER A 167 -6.52 22.39 -9.91
C SER A 167 -6.76 22.18 -11.40
N THR A 168 -7.91 21.61 -11.80
CA THR A 168 -8.26 21.37 -13.20
C THR A 168 -9.39 22.28 -13.69
N TRP A 169 -9.93 23.17 -12.86
CA TRP A 169 -11.01 24.06 -13.26
C TRP A 169 -10.49 25.19 -14.15
N PRO A 170 -11.24 25.56 -15.21
CA PRO A 170 -10.88 26.66 -16.08
C PRO A 170 -11.03 28.01 -15.37
N THR A 171 -10.47 29.04 -15.98
CA THR A 171 -10.75 30.44 -15.63
C THR A 171 -12.21 30.77 -15.90
N GLU A 172 -12.76 31.79 -15.22
CA GLU A 172 -14.18 32.16 -15.33
C GLU A 172 -14.65 32.41 -16.78
N GLU A 173 -13.75 32.85 -17.67
CA GLU A 173 -14.04 33.13 -19.08
C GLU A 173 -14.33 31.87 -19.94
N GLU A 174 -13.97 30.67 -19.47
CA GLU A 174 -14.13 29.39 -20.21
C GLU A 174 -15.03 28.38 -19.45
N ASP A 175 -15.81 28.86 -18.47
CA ASP A 175 -16.43 27.99 -17.47
C ASP A 175 -17.87 27.55 -17.77
N ASP A 176 -18.56 28.20 -18.71
CA ASP A 176 -20.02 28.10 -18.87
C ASP A 176 -20.50 26.62 -18.91
N ASP A 177 -19.89 25.81 -19.78
CA ASP A 177 -20.26 24.40 -19.96
C ASP A 177 -19.26 23.41 -19.31
N PHE A 178 -18.30 23.91 -18.52
CA PHE A 178 -17.25 23.08 -17.95
C PHE A 178 -17.82 22.04 -16.98
N GLY A 179 -17.56 20.76 -17.27
CA GLY A 179 -17.94 19.62 -16.44
C GLY A 179 -19.26 18.95 -16.83
N ASP A 180 -20.06 19.56 -17.71
CA ASP A 180 -21.38 19.03 -18.09
C ASP A 180 -21.29 17.62 -18.69
N ASP A 181 -20.38 17.41 -19.62
CA ASP A 181 -20.16 16.09 -20.24
C ASP A 181 -19.62 15.08 -19.23
N ASN A 182 -18.83 15.52 -18.25
CA ASN A 182 -18.35 14.67 -17.18
C ASN A 182 -19.50 14.22 -16.27
N ILE A 183 -20.45 15.10 -15.97
CA ILE A 183 -21.68 14.76 -15.24
C ILE A 183 -22.49 13.74 -16.05
N ARG A 184 -22.64 13.94 -17.37
CA ARG A 184 -23.35 12.99 -18.24
C ARG A 184 -22.71 11.60 -18.24
N VAL A 185 -21.39 11.52 -18.28
CA VAL A 185 -20.64 10.25 -18.18
C VAL A 185 -20.88 9.56 -16.84
N LEU A 186 -20.80 10.30 -15.72
CA LEU A 186 -21.05 9.74 -14.39
C LEU A 186 -22.51 9.30 -14.23
N HIS A 187 -23.45 10.10 -14.73
CA HIS A 187 -24.87 9.76 -14.75
C HIS A 187 -25.12 8.46 -15.51
N GLN A 188 -24.55 8.32 -16.71
CA GLN A 188 -24.70 7.11 -17.52
C GLN A 188 -24.13 5.87 -16.81
N HIS A 189 -22.96 5.99 -16.18
CA HIS A 189 -22.34 4.87 -15.48
C HIS A 189 -23.13 4.43 -14.23
N PHE A 190 -23.60 5.40 -13.43
CA PHE A 190 -24.32 5.15 -12.17
C PHE A 190 -25.84 5.17 -12.31
N HIS A 191 -26.36 5.11 -13.54
CA HIS A 191 -27.78 5.26 -13.85
C HIS A 191 -28.72 4.41 -12.96
N ALA A 192 -28.38 3.14 -12.72
CA ALA A 192 -29.20 2.25 -11.89
C ALA A 192 -29.34 2.73 -10.43
N LEU A 193 -28.30 3.37 -9.88
CA LEU A 193 -28.33 3.93 -8.52
C LEU A 193 -29.06 5.27 -8.51
N LEU A 194 -28.83 6.11 -9.53
CA LEU A 194 -29.40 7.44 -9.64
C LEU A 194 -30.93 7.40 -9.88
N GLN A 195 -31.42 6.43 -10.65
CA GLN A 195 -32.86 6.22 -10.85
C GLN A 195 -33.62 5.97 -9.54
N GLN A 196 -33.00 5.31 -8.57
CA GLN A 196 -33.64 5.06 -7.26
C GLN A 196 -33.77 6.32 -6.40
N LYS A 197 -33.09 7.40 -6.77
CA LYS A 197 -33.00 8.66 -6.02
C LYS A 197 -33.76 9.81 -6.66
N ASP A 198 -34.60 9.53 -7.67
CA ASP A 198 -35.34 10.56 -8.40
C ASP A 198 -34.40 11.66 -8.91
N PHE A 199 -33.35 11.21 -9.62
CA PHE A 199 -32.27 12.06 -10.09
C PHE A 199 -32.61 12.68 -11.44
N ASP A 200 -32.61 14.02 -11.51
CA ASP A 200 -32.71 14.78 -12.75
C ASP A 200 -31.35 15.34 -13.19
N ILE A 201 -30.96 15.02 -14.43
CA ILE A 201 -29.67 15.43 -14.99
C ILE A 201 -29.62 16.93 -15.30
N ASP A 202 -30.72 17.50 -15.79
CA ASP A 202 -30.77 18.91 -16.17
C ASP A 202 -30.70 19.80 -14.93
N SER A 203 -31.34 19.40 -13.83
CA SER A 203 -31.18 20.03 -12.52
C SER A 203 -29.75 19.88 -12.00
N CYS A 204 -29.14 18.69 -12.12
CA CYS A 204 -27.75 18.49 -11.71
C CYS A 204 -26.77 19.43 -12.40
N ILE A 205 -26.97 19.69 -13.71
CA ILE A 205 -26.11 20.60 -14.48
C ILE A 205 -26.31 22.06 -14.02
N ARG A 206 -27.55 22.49 -13.75
CA ARG A 206 -27.81 23.84 -13.20
C ARG A 206 -27.19 24.01 -11.82
N GLU A 207 -27.42 23.05 -10.93
CA GLU A 207 -26.84 23.02 -9.58
C GLU A 207 -25.30 23.06 -9.63
N TRP A 208 -24.70 22.40 -10.62
CA TRP A 208 -23.25 22.41 -10.82
C TRP A 208 -22.70 23.81 -11.14
N VAL A 209 -23.37 24.58 -12.00
CA VAL A 209 -22.98 25.96 -12.33
C VAL A 209 -22.96 26.83 -11.07
N GLU A 210 -24.00 26.71 -10.24
CA GLU A 210 -24.10 27.46 -8.98
C GLU A 210 -23.04 27.00 -7.96
N LEU A 211 -22.85 25.68 -7.82
CA LEU A 211 -21.86 25.11 -6.90
C LEU A 211 -20.43 25.52 -7.26
N LYS A 212 -20.09 25.60 -8.56
CA LYS A 212 -18.79 26.08 -9.03
C LYS A 212 -18.52 27.50 -8.52
N SER A 213 -19.49 28.39 -8.67
CA SER A 213 -19.38 29.80 -8.25
C SER A 213 -19.13 29.93 -6.74
N LEU A 214 -19.88 29.17 -5.94
CA LEU A 214 -19.70 29.12 -4.48
C LEU A 214 -18.33 28.56 -4.08
N CYS A 215 -17.90 27.48 -4.72
CA CYS A 215 -16.58 26.89 -4.46
C CYS A 215 -15.44 27.87 -4.78
N ARG A 216 -15.53 28.59 -5.91
CA ARG A 216 -14.53 29.61 -6.28
C ARG A 216 -14.47 30.74 -5.25
N ALA A 217 -15.62 31.28 -4.84
CA ALA A 217 -15.68 32.34 -3.83
C ALA A 217 -15.05 31.89 -2.49
N GLN A 218 -15.31 30.65 -2.09
CA GLN A 218 -14.72 30.06 -0.89
C GLN A 218 -13.20 29.91 -1.02
N LEU A 219 -12.72 29.38 -2.15
CA LEU A 219 -11.28 29.21 -2.41
C LEU A 219 -10.54 30.55 -2.49
N ALA A 220 -11.14 31.59 -3.08
CA ALA A 220 -10.56 32.93 -3.16
C ALA A 220 -10.35 33.58 -1.77
N THR A 221 -11.16 33.18 -0.78
CA THR A 221 -11.04 33.68 0.60
C THR A 221 -9.94 32.95 1.39
N MET A 222 -9.48 31.79 0.92
CA MET A 222 -8.49 30.97 1.61
C MET A 222 -7.05 31.36 1.24
N SER A 223 -6.20 31.54 2.25
CA SER A 223 -4.76 31.82 2.04
C SER A 223 -3.96 30.60 1.55
N LYS A 224 -4.49 29.40 1.76
CA LYS A 224 -3.87 28.14 1.35
C LYS A 224 -4.95 27.18 0.84
N LEU A 225 -4.63 26.44 -0.23
CA LEU A 225 -5.49 25.39 -0.75
C LEU A 225 -5.72 24.30 0.32
N PRO A 226 -6.98 24.00 0.66
CA PRO A 226 -7.32 22.96 1.61
C PRO A 226 -7.09 21.55 1.04
N ALA A 227 -7.02 20.57 1.95
CA ALA A 227 -7.12 19.16 1.64
C ALA A 227 -8.45 18.86 0.91
N PHE A 228 -8.42 17.90 -0.01
CA PHE A 228 -9.56 17.63 -0.90
C PHE A 228 -10.78 17.16 -0.10
N SER A 229 -10.60 16.18 0.79
CA SER A 229 -11.66 15.68 1.65
C SER A 229 -12.22 16.77 2.56
N THR A 230 -11.35 17.55 3.22
CA THR A 230 -11.73 18.62 4.14
C THR A 230 -12.57 19.69 3.46
N PHE A 231 -12.21 20.08 2.23
CA PHE A 231 -12.99 21.06 1.48
C PHE A 231 -14.37 20.54 1.13
N TRP A 232 -14.46 19.36 0.50
CA TRP A 232 -15.76 18.83 0.06
C TRP A 232 -16.66 18.48 1.24
N MET A 233 -16.11 18.01 2.35
CA MET A 233 -16.86 17.86 3.61
C MET A 233 -17.39 19.19 4.13
N SER A 234 -16.61 20.27 4.05
CA SER A 234 -17.08 21.60 4.44
C SER A 234 -18.21 22.10 3.55
N VAL A 235 -18.14 21.86 2.24
CA VAL A 235 -19.21 22.23 1.29
C VAL A 235 -20.49 21.44 1.59
N LEU A 236 -20.38 20.12 1.73
CA LEU A 236 -21.51 19.23 2.05
C LEU A 236 -22.18 19.54 3.40
N THR A 237 -21.45 20.13 4.34
CA THR A 237 -21.98 20.48 5.67
C THR A 237 -22.60 21.89 5.69
N ARG A 238 -22.09 22.80 4.87
CA ARG A 238 -22.48 24.22 4.87
C ARG A 238 -23.73 24.48 4.05
N GLU A 239 -23.81 23.87 2.87
CA GLU A 239 -24.91 24.09 1.94
C GLU A 239 -26.09 23.17 2.25
N GLN A 240 -27.31 23.64 1.96
CA GLN A 240 -28.50 22.83 2.17
C GLN A 240 -28.58 21.72 1.14
N GLU A 241 -28.98 20.52 1.58
CA GLU A 241 -29.13 19.37 0.70
C GLU A 241 -30.27 19.54 -0.31
N GLU A 242 -31.24 20.41 -0.04
CA GLU A 242 -32.33 20.73 -0.98
C GLU A 242 -31.86 21.59 -2.16
N ASP A 243 -30.89 22.49 -1.95
CA ASP A 243 -30.39 23.41 -2.99
C ASP A 243 -29.50 22.68 -4.01
N PHE A 244 -28.81 21.61 -3.58
CA PHE A 244 -27.83 20.85 -4.38
C PHE A 244 -28.13 19.35 -4.39
N LYS A 245 -29.42 18.98 -4.43
CA LYS A 245 -29.92 17.60 -4.30
C LYS A 245 -29.21 16.63 -5.25
N HIS A 246 -29.04 17.02 -6.51
CA HIS A 246 -28.54 16.12 -7.55
C HIS A 246 -27.01 16.09 -7.57
N ILE A 247 -26.36 17.25 -7.60
CA ILE A 247 -24.89 17.32 -7.68
C ILE A 247 -24.22 16.71 -6.45
N PHE A 248 -24.84 16.79 -5.26
CA PHE A 248 -24.30 16.16 -4.05
C PHE A 248 -24.33 14.63 -4.10
N VAL A 249 -25.26 14.03 -4.84
CA VAL A 249 -25.24 12.58 -5.07
C VAL A 249 -24.02 12.20 -5.90
N ILE A 250 -23.72 12.95 -6.97
CA ILE A 250 -22.53 12.72 -7.81
C ILE A 250 -21.24 12.95 -7.00
N LEU A 251 -21.18 14.02 -6.20
CA LEU A 251 -20.05 14.30 -5.33
C LEU A 251 -19.81 13.16 -4.34
N ARG A 252 -20.86 12.68 -3.65
CA ARG A 252 -20.77 11.55 -2.73
C ARG A 252 -20.27 10.28 -3.43
N LEU A 253 -20.77 9.99 -4.64
CA LEU A 253 -20.30 8.85 -5.44
C LEU A 253 -18.81 8.94 -5.75
N VAL A 254 -18.29 10.12 -6.06
CA VAL A 254 -16.85 10.32 -6.30
C VAL A 254 -16.03 10.21 -5.01
N LEU A 255 -16.52 10.75 -3.90
CA LEU A 255 -15.83 10.72 -2.60
C LEU A 255 -15.69 9.30 -2.03
N VAL A 256 -16.56 8.35 -2.41
CA VAL A 256 -16.50 6.96 -1.95
C VAL A 256 -15.67 6.04 -2.85
N ILE A 257 -15.08 6.54 -3.93
CA ILE A 257 -14.25 5.71 -4.81
C ILE A 257 -12.96 5.31 -4.05
N PRO A 258 -12.69 4.00 -3.86
CA PRO A 258 -11.52 3.56 -3.13
C PRO A 258 -10.27 3.69 -4.01
N ILE A 259 -9.49 4.76 -3.78
CA ILE A 259 -8.28 5.07 -4.57
C ILE A 259 -7.00 4.72 -3.82
N HIS A 260 -7.01 4.83 -2.48
CA HIS A 260 -5.85 4.59 -1.62
C HIS A 260 -5.99 3.28 -0.83
N THR A 261 -4.86 2.66 -0.50
CA THR A 261 -4.79 1.42 0.30
C THR A 261 -4.53 1.67 1.78
N ALA A 262 -4.45 2.94 2.20
CA ALA A 262 -4.14 3.32 3.58
C ALA A 262 -5.08 2.67 4.62
N GLU A 263 -6.39 2.64 4.35
CA GLU A 263 -7.37 1.95 5.20
C GLU A 263 -7.15 0.44 5.24
N CYS A 264 -6.77 -0.17 4.12
CA CYS A 264 -6.42 -1.60 4.07
C CYS A 264 -5.17 -1.88 4.90
N GLU A 265 -4.12 -1.06 4.81
CA GLU A 265 -2.89 -1.21 5.60
C GLU A 265 -3.17 -1.04 7.11
N ARG A 266 -4.01 -0.07 7.49
CA ARG A 266 -4.48 0.09 8.88
C ARG A 266 -5.29 -1.13 9.34
N SER A 267 -6.16 -1.66 8.48
CA SER A 267 -6.92 -2.88 8.76
C SER A 267 -6.00 -4.10 8.93
N PHE A 268 -4.96 -4.25 8.12
CA PHE A 268 -3.96 -5.32 8.28
C PHE A 268 -3.15 -5.16 9.56
N SER A 269 -2.79 -3.93 9.92
CA SER A 269 -2.10 -3.63 11.18
C SER A 269 -2.96 -4.01 12.38
N LEU A 270 -4.24 -3.68 12.35
CA LEU A 270 -5.21 -4.08 13.36
C LEU A 270 -5.41 -5.60 13.39
N MET A 271 -5.44 -6.24 12.22
CA MET A 271 -5.53 -7.68 12.12
C MET A 271 -4.34 -8.38 12.79
N ASN A 272 -3.13 -7.81 12.72
CA ASN A 272 -1.96 -8.33 13.44
C ASN A 272 -2.08 -8.17 14.97
N VAL A 273 -2.86 -7.20 15.45
CA VAL A 273 -3.21 -7.09 16.88
C VAL A 273 -4.22 -8.17 17.27
N VAL A 274 -5.23 -8.41 16.42
CA VAL A 274 -6.25 -9.45 16.66
C VAL A 274 -5.67 -10.87 16.55
N LYS A 275 -4.74 -11.09 15.62
CA LYS A 275 -3.98 -12.33 15.41
C LYS A 275 -2.59 -12.21 16.03
N SER A 276 -2.50 -12.48 17.32
CA SER A 276 -1.20 -12.64 17.99
C SER A 276 -0.59 -14.02 17.75
N ASP A 277 0.67 -14.20 18.12
CA ASP A 277 1.39 -15.49 18.03
C ASP A 277 0.64 -16.64 18.75
N TRP A 278 -0.05 -16.31 19.84
CA TRP A 278 -0.86 -17.25 20.64
C TRP A 278 -2.28 -17.45 20.07
N ARG A 279 -2.67 -16.67 19.07
CA ARG A 279 -4.03 -16.60 18.50
C ARG A 279 -4.01 -16.70 16.97
N THR A 280 -3.12 -17.52 16.43
CA THR A 280 -2.92 -17.67 14.97
C THR A 280 -4.02 -18.48 14.26
N ARG A 281 -4.79 -19.30 14.99
CA ARG A 281 -5.78 -20.25 14.44
C ARG A 281 -7.23 -19.78 14.55
N LEU A 282 -7.47 -18.49 14.35
CA LEU A 282 -8.85 -17.99 14.35
C LEU A 282 -9.63 -18.45 13.16
N ASP A 283 -10.83 -18.95 13.44
CA ASP A 283 -11.84 -19.18 12.44
C ASP A 283 -12.13 -17.86 11.67
N PRO A 284 -12.27 -17.91 10.33
CA PRO A 284 -12.50 -16.71 9.52
C PRO A 284 -13.72 -15.89 9.95
N HIS A 285 -14.82 -16.51 10.41
CA HIS A 285 -15.97 -15.76 10.90
C HIS A 285 -15.65 -15.03 12.20
N THR A 286 -14.95 -15.69 13.11
CA THR A 286 -14.53 -15.08 14.38
C THR A 286 -13.58 -13.90 14.13
N LEU A 287 -12.63 -14.06 13.20
CA LEU A 287 -11.74 -12.98 12.80
C LEU A 287 -12.54 -11.80 12.22
N THR A 288 -13.47 -12.09 11.31
CA THR A 288 -14.31 -11.05 10.68
C THR A 288 -15.13 -10.29 11.71
N SER A 289 -15.77 -10.98 12.67
CA SER A 289 -16.51 -10.32 13.74
C SER A 289 -15.63 -9.42 14.61
N LEU A 290 -14.41 -9.87 14.94
CA LEU A 290 -13.50 -9.06 15.75
C LEU A 290 -12.93 -7.87 15.00
N MET A 291 -12.61 -8.06 13.72
CA MET A 291 -12.20 -6.98 12.83
C MET A 291 -13.33 -5.96 12.69
N ALA A 292 -14.58 -6.38 12.50
CA ALA A 292 -15.73 -5.48 12.43
C ALA A 292 -15.92 -4.67 13.71
N ILE A 293 -15.77 -5.29 14.88
CA ILE A 293 -15.83 -4.58 16.17
C ILE A 293 -14.65 -3.60 16.30
N SER A 294 -13.45 -3.99 15.86
CA SER A 294 -12.24 -3.20 16.07
C SER A 294 -12.09 -2.05 15.06
N LEU A 295 -12.73 -2.17 13.89
CA LEU A 295 -12.81 -1.13 12.85
C LEU A 295 -14.00 -0.18 13.06
N ASP A 296 -14.90 -0.47 14.00
CA ASP A 296 -15.99 0.44 14.32
C ASP A 296 -15.42 1.75 14.89
N ASN A 297 -15.92 2.88 14.38
CA ASN A 297 -15.54 4.21 14.83
C ASN A 297 -16.17 4.56 16.18
N ASN A 298 -17.18 3.78 16.64
CA ASN A 298 -17.80 3.97 17.94
C ASN A 298 -16.84 3.56 19.06
N THR A 299 -16.53 4.51 19.93
CA THR A 299 -15.82 4.23 21.18
C THR A 299 -16.73 3.53 22.19
N VAL A 300 -16.16 2.87 23.19
CA VAL A 300 -16.94 2.32 24.32
C VAL A 300 -17.83 3.37 24.98
N SER A 301 -17.43 4.66 24.96
CA SER A 301 -18.21 5.76 25.51
C SER A 301 -19.39 6.21 24.65
N THR A 302 -19.38 5.91 23.36
CA THR A 302 -20.44 6.28 22.40
C THR A 302 -21.28 5.09 21.93
N PHE A 303 -20.86 3.88 22.28
CA PHE A 303 -21.56 2.64 21.96
C PHE A 303 -22.88 2.52 22.72
N ASP A 304 -24.00 2.44 21.99
CA ASP A 304 -25.30 2.09 22.56
C ASP A 304 -25.47 0.55 22.60
N PRO A 305 -25.54 -0.06 23.80
CA PRO A 305 -25.71 -1.50 23.91
C PRO A 305 -27.14 -1.97 23.64
N LEU A 306 -28.15 -1.08 23.64
CA LEU A 306 -29.56 -1.46 23.60
C LEU A 306 -29.96 -2.23 22.32
N PRO A 307 -29.52 -1.85 21.10
CA PRO A 307 -29.80 -2.63 19.91
C PRO A 307 -29.21 -4.04 19.97
N ALA A 308 -27.99 -4.18 20.50
CA ALA A 308 -27.33 -5.47 20.67
C ALA A 308 -28.06 -6.34 21.71
N VAL A 309 -28.51 -5.75 22.82
CA VAL A 309 -29.34 -6.43 23.83
C VAL A 309 -30.67 -6.85 23.23
N GLY A 310 -31.33 -6.01 22.42
CA GLY A 310 -32.58 -6.33 21.74
C GLY A 310 -32.42 -7.51 20.78
N LEU A 311 -31.38 -7.52 19.95
CA LEU A 311 -31.02 -8.65 19.08
C LEU A 311 -30.67 -9.90 19.88
N TRP A 312 -29.94 -9.75 20.98
CA TRP A 312 -29.61 -10.85 21.88
C TRP A 312 -30.87 -11.44 22.52
N TRP A 313 -31.81 -10.60 22.94
CA TRP A 313 -33.07 -10.98 23.57
C TRP A 313 -34.05 -11.64 22.57
N ALA A 314 -34.08 -11.16 21.33
CA ALA A 314 -34.93 -11.69 20.26
C ALA A 314 -34.41 -13.00 19.63
N GLY A 315 -33.11 -13.31 19.79
CA GLY A 315 -32.53 -14.58 19.36
C GLY A 315 -33.16 -15.79 20.07
N ARG A 316 -33.43 -16.87 19.31
CA ARG A 316 -34.17 -18.07 19.78
C ARG A 316 -33.77 -18.57 21.18
N ARG A 317 -34.80 -19.01 21.93
CA ARG A 317 -34.81 -19.68 23.26
C ARG A 317 -33.43 -20.08 23.80
N ARG A 318 -32.79 -19.16 24.50
CA ARG A 318 -31.74 -19.50 25.45
C ARG A 318 -32.42 -19.82 26.77
N ARG A 319 -32.13 -20.99 27.35
CA ARG A 319 -32.72 -21.41 28.64
C ARG A 319 -32.11 -20.52 29.73
N PRO A 320 -32.83 -19.53 30.30
CA PRO A 320 -32.31 -18.72 31.40
C PRO A 320 -32.14 -19.59 32.67
N SER A 321 -32.80 -20.74 32.69
CA SER A 321 -32.75 -21.77 33.69
C SER A 321 -31.89 -22.96 33.25
N THR A 322 -30.60 -22.76 33.00
CA THR A 322 -29.66 -23.86 33.28
C THR A 322 -29.69 -24.04 34.78
N GLN A 323 -30.38 -25.09 35.26
CA GLN A 323 -30.20 -25.50 36.66
C GLN A 323 -28.70 -25.72 36.87
N PRO A 324 -28.13 -25.33 38.04
CA PRO A 324 -26.77 -25.68 38.38
C PRO A 324 -26.58 -27.17 38.13
N TYR A 325 -25.44 -27.58 37.58
CA TYR A 325 -25.14 -29.00 37.41
C TYR A 325 -25.41 -29.68 38.77
N GLY A 326 -26.44 -30.52 38.83
CA GLY A 326 -26.76 -31.24 40.05
C GLY A 326 -25.52 -31.99 40.54
N ALA A 327 -25.43 -32.23 41.85
CA ALA A 327 -24.27 -32.87 42.47
C ALA A 327 -23.80 -34.04 41.60
N ARG A 328 -22.56 -33.97 41.10
CA ARG A 328 -21.95 -35.07 40.34
C ARG A 328 -22.18 -36.34 41.16
N ALA A 329 -22.80 -37.34 40.54
CA ALA A 329 -22.90 -38.67 41.14
C ALA A 329 -21.50 -39.03 41.64
N ARG A 330 -21.38 -39.25 42.95
CA ARG A 330 -20.11 -39.67 43.56
C ARG A 330 -19.63 -40.85 42.73
N ARG A 331 -18.45 -40.72 42.12
CA ARG A 331 -17.74 -41.87 41.56
C ARG A 331 -17.77 -42.94 42.64
N ALA A 332 -18.23 -44.14 42.29
CA ALA A 332 -18.11 -45.29 43.17
C ALA A 332 -16.67 -45.31 43.67
N VAL A 333 -16.52 -45.35 44.99
CA VAL A 333 -15.23 -45.49 45.66
C VAL A 333 -14.57 -46.71 45.03
N GLN A 334 -13.52 -46.49 44.24
CA GLN A 334 -12.64 -47.58 43.85
C GLN A 334 -12.00 -48.08 45.14
N GLN A 335 -12.30 -49.34 45.41
CA GLN A 335 -11.80 -50.17 46.48
C GLN A 335 -10.31 -49.93 46.70
N GLU A 336 -9.93 -49.61 47.95
CA GLU A 336 -8.55 -49.48 48.38
C GLU A 336 -7.77 -50.75 48.01
N CYS A 337 -6.84 -50.65 47.06
CA CYS A 337 -5.75 -51.60 46.96
C CYS A 337 -4.71 -51.18 48.00
N ASN A 338 -4.63 -51.95 49.09
CA ASN A 338 -3.61 -51.76 50.11
C ASN A 338 -2.19 -51.89 49.53
N PRO A 339 -1.20 -51.17 50.09
CA PRO A 339 0.17 -51.23 49.64
C PRO A 339 0.81 -52.52 50.17
N SER A 340 1.45 -53.29 49.28
CA SER A 340 2.50 -54.22 49.69
C SER A 340 3.83 -53.65 49.25
N GLU A 341 4.65 -53.39 50.26
CA GLU A 341 6.05 -53.00 50.20
C GLU A 341 6.88 -54.01 49.39
N SER A 342 7.81 -53.54 48.58
CA SER A 342 9.24 -53.87 48.76
C SER A 342 10.09 -53.11 47.74
N ASP A 343 11.11 -52.47 48.31
CA ASP A 343 12.24 -51.82 47.67
C ASP A 343 12.94 -52.73 46.65
N THR A 344 13.54 -52.15 45.61
CA THR A 344 15.00 -52.06 45.51
C THR A 344 15.42 -51.25 44.29
N ASP A 345 16.34 -50.33 44.55
CA ASP A 345 17.25 -49.71 43.60
C ASP A 345 17.90 -50.76 42.66
N ASP A 346 18.17 -50.37 41.41
CA ASP A 346 19.56 -50.35 40.94
C ASP A 346 19.69 -49.77 39.52
N GLU A 347 20.81 -49.07 39.37
CA GLU A 347 21.39 -48.42 38.21
C GLU A 347 21.49 -49.34 36.96
N VAL A 348 21.40 -48.75 35.76
CA VAL A 348 22.51 -48.54 34.79
C VAL A 348 22.06 -47.55 33.71
#